data_AF-A0A7C4CYY3-F1
#
_entry.id   AF-A0A7C4CYY3-F1
#
_cell.length_a   1.000
_cell.length_b   1.000
_cell.length_c   1.000
_cell.angle_alpha   90.00
_cell.angle_beta   90.00
_cell.angle_gamma   90.00
#
_symmetry.space_group_name_H-M   'P 1'
#
loop_
_entity.id
_entity.type
_entity.pdbx_description
1 polymer ?
#
loop_
_entity_poly.entity_id
_entity_poly.type
_entity_poly.pdbx_seq_one_letter_code
_entity_poly.pdbx_strand_id
1 'polypeptide(L)'
;NADRVLNKEALVQELTKILKSASTSYWINKFEEAGIPAAPILTVSQVLDDIHVKYREMVVEIEHPIVGKMKSLGTPFKLSLTPGKIRRPPPLKGQHTDEILREIGFSREEIEDFKKKGVVE
;
A
#
# COMPACT_ATOMS: atom_id res chain seq x y z
N ASN A 1 8.02 21.07 29.95
CA ASN A 1 7.34 19.98 29.17
C ASN A 1 6.42 19.13 30.06
N ALA A 2 6.79 18.83 31.31
CA ALA A 2 5.95 18.06 32.24
C ALA A 2 4.52 18.61 32.40
N ASP A 3 4.38 19.93 32.60
CA ASP A 3 3.06 20.57 32.78
C ASP A 3 2.17 20.46 31.55
N ARG A 4 2.75 20.54 30.34
CA ARG A 4 2.00 20.35 29.08
C ARG A 4 1.44 18.93 28.98
N VAL A 5 2.19 17.93 29.45
CA VAL A 5 1.73 16.54 29.46
C VAL A 5 0.63 16.33 30.49
N LEU A 6 0.79 16.86 31.70
CA LEU A 6 -0.23 16.81 32.75
C LEU A 6 -1.55 17.46 32.30
N ASN A 7 -1.47 18.57 31.57
CA ASN A 7 -2.64 19.34 31.12
C ASN A 7 -3.08 19.01 29.68
N LYS A 8 -2.61 17.90 29.11
CA LYS A 8 -2.83 17.57 27.69
C LYS A 8 -4.31 17.57 27.31
N GLU A 9 -5.17 16.97 28.13
CA GLU A 9 -6.60 16.84 27.82
C GLU A 9 -7.29 18.21 27.76
N ALA A 10 -7.09 19.05 28.78
CA ALA A 10 -7.62 20.42 28.81
C ALA A 10 -7.11 21.24 27.62
N LEU A 11 -5.82 21.14 27.29
CA LEU A 11 -5.23 21.80 26.13
C LEU A 11 -5.87 21.34 24.82
N VAL A 12 -6.06 20.04 24.61
CA VAL A 12 -6.68 19.48 23.40
C VAL A 12 -8.13 19.97 23.25
N GLN A 13 -8.89 20.07 24.34
CA GLN A 13 -10.25 20.58 24.31
C GLN A 13 -10.31 22.04 23.81
N GLU A 14 -9.46 22.91 24.36
CA GLU A 14 -9.40 24.31 23.91
C GLU A 14 -8.92 24.45 22.47
N LEU A 15 -7.87 23.72 22.08
CA LEU A 15 -7.39 23.73 20.69
C LEU A 15 -8.46 23.23 19.71
N THR A 16 -9.23 22.20 20.08
CA THR A 16 -10.29 21.66 19.23
C THR A 16 -11.40 22.68 18.97
N LYS A 17 -11.76 23.50 19.97
CA LYS A 17 -12.75 24.57 19.80
C LYS A 17 -12.28 25.59 18.75
N ILE A 18 -11.00 25.99 18.82
CA ILE A 18 -10.40 26.93 17.87
C ILE A 18 -10.30 26.31 16.48
N LEU A 19 -9.76 25.09 16.36
CA LEU A 19 -9.58 24.41 15.07
C LEU A 19 -10.88 24.18 14.31
N LYS A 20 -12.01 24.07 15.02
CA LYS A 20 -13.34 23.96 14.40
C LYS A 20 -13.86 25.26 13.77
N SER A 21 -13.25 26.41 14.05
CA SER A 21 -13.77 27.71 13.59
C SER A 21 -13.47 28.03 12.12
N ALA A 22 -12.65 27.22 11.45
CA ALA A 22 -12.28 27.41 10.05
C ALA A 22 -12.01 26.07 9.36
N SER A 23 -11.88 26.08 8.03
CA SER A 23 -11.62 24.87 7.25
C SER A 23 -10.22 24.30 7.53
N THR A 24 -10.04 23.01 7.25
CA THR A 24 -8.73 22.37 7.27
C THR A 24 -7.72 23.11 6.39
N SER A 25 -8.12 23.53 5.18
CA SER A 25 -7.23 24.25 4.25
C SER A 25 -6.75 25.59 4.82
N TYR A 26 -7.62 26.32 5.51
CA TYR A 26 -7.25 27.56 6.18
C TYR A 26 -6.15 27.32 7.23
N TRP A 27 -6.36 26.33 8.10
CA TRP A 27 -5.40 26.03 9.17
C TRP A 27 -4.08 25.46 8.65
N ILE A 28 -4.12 24.59 7.63
CA ILE A 28 -2.88 24.06 7.02
C ILE A 28 -2.03 25.20 6.46
N ASN A 29 -2.61 26.14 5.71
CA ASN A 29 -1.87 27.29 5.18
C ASN A 29 -1.28 28.15 6.32
N LYS A 30 -2.07 28.40 7.38
CA LYS A 30 -1.61 29.16 8.55
C LYS A 30 -0.49 28.46 9.32
N PHE A 31 -0.55 27.14 9.43
CA PHE A 31 0.48 26.33 10.09
C PHE A 31 1.76 26.27 9.26
N GLU A 32 1.65 26.16 7.94
CA GLU A 32 2.81 26.22 7.04
C GLU A 32 3.52 27.58 7.12
N GLU A 33 2.78 28.70 7.07
CA GLU A 33 3.31 30.06 7.28
C GLU A 33 4.06 30.19 8.61
N ALA A 34 3.58 29.51 9.65
CA ALA A 34 4.16 29.52 11.00
C ALA A 34 5.26 28.46 11.22
N GLY A 35 5.58 27.64 10.23
CA GLY A 35 6.54 26.53 10.38
C GLY A 35 6.06 25.39 11.29
N ILE A 36 4.75 25.27 11.50
CA ILE A 36 4.13 24.22 12.31
C ILE A 36 3.81 23.03 11.40
N PRO A 37 4.35 21.83 11.68
CA PRO A 37 4.06 20.66 10.88
C PRO A 37 2.61 20.20 11.10
N ALA A 38 1.81 20.25 10.04
CA ALA A 38 0.45 19.76 10.02
C ALA A 38 0.08 19.21 8.63
N ALA A 39 -0.85 18.27 8.57
CA ALA A 39 -1.37 17.71 7.33
C ALA A 39 -2.86 17.40 7.48
N PRO A 40 -3.64 17.45 6.38
CA PRO A 40 -5.03 17.02 6.40
C PRO A 40 -5.15 15.51 6.61
N ILE A 41 -6.26 15.06 7.19
CA ILE A 41 -6.63 13.64 7.17
C ILE A 41 -7.28 13.34 5.82
N LEU A 42 -6.64 12.48 5.03
CA LEU A 42 -7.11 12.09 3.71
C LEU A 42 -7.88 10.76 3.76
N THR A 43 -8.92 10.64 2.93
CA THR A 43 -9.57 9.36 2.64
C THR A 43 -8.68 8.48 1.75
N VAL A 44 -8.96 7.18 1.70
CA VAL A 44 -8.20 6.25 0.83
C VAL A 44 -8.19 6.71 -0.63
N SER A 45 -9.34 7.14 -1.17
CA SER A 45 -9.41 7.64 -2.55
C SER A 45 -8.52 8.88 -2.76
N GLN A 46 -8.55 9.82 -1.81
CA GLN A 46 -7.71 11.03 -1.89
C GLN A 46 -6.22 10.68 -1.83
N VAL A 47 -5.82 9.73 -0.97
CA VAL A 47 -4.43 9.26 -0.90
C VAL A 47 -4.00 8.63 -2.22
N LEU A 48 -4.82 7.74 -2.80
CA LEU A 48 -4.48 7.07 -4.06
C LEU A 48 -4.37 8.04 -5.25
N ASP A 49 -5.02 9.20 -5.17
CA ASP A 49 -4.95 10.26 -6.17
C ASP A 49 -3.92 11.35 -5.89
N ASP A 50 -3.27 11.33 -4.73
CA ASP A 50 -2.31 12.34 -4.29
C ASP A 50 -1.08 12.43 -5.20
N ILE A 51 -0.59 13.65 -5.42
CA ILE A 51 0.54 13.91 -6.32
C ILE A 51 1.83 13.23 -5.84
N HIS A 52 2.06 13.16 -4.52
CA HIS A 52 3.23 12.49 -3.99
C HIS A 52 3.12 10.97 -4.15
N VAL A 53 1.93 10.40 -3.97
CA VAL A 53 1.68 8.96 -4.20
C VAL A 53 1.93 8.61 -5.66
N LYS A 54 1.45 9.42 -6.60
CA LYS A 54 1.68 9.25 -8.05
C LYS A 54 3.15 9.42 -8.41
N TYR A 55 3.79 10.51 -7.98
CA TYR A 55 5.20 10.78 -8.27
C TYR A 55 6.14 9.71 -7.69
N ARG A 56 5.78 9.14 -6.54
CA ARG A 56 6.54 8.05 -5.93
C ARG A 56 6.15 6.67 -6.44
N GLU A 57 5.34 6.55 -7.50
CA GLU A 57 4.94 5.26 -8.08
C GLU A 57 4.44 4.28 -7.01
N MET A 58 3.64 4.80 -6.06
CA MET A 58 3.08 4.02 -4.95
C MET A 58 1.83 3.25 -5.36
N VAL A 59 1.29 3.54 -6.54
CA VAL A 59 0.24 2.78 -7.21
C VAL A 59 0.77 2.42 -8.59
N VAL A 60 0.79 1.13 -8.91
CA VAL A 60 1.27 0.61 -10.19
C VAL A 60 0.17 -0.18 -10.89
N GLU A 61 0.20 -0.19 -12.21
CA GLU A 61 -0.70 -1.02 -13.01
C GLU A 61 -0.04 -2.36 -13.32
N ILE A 62 -0.80 -3.44 -13.16
CA ILE A 62 -0.40 -4.81 -13.50
C ILE A 62 -1.46 -5.45 -14.40
N GLU A 63 -1.02 -6.27 -15.33
CA GLU A 63 -1.91 -7.07 -16.19
C GLU A 63 -2.13 -8.44 -15.54
N HIS A 64 -3.36 -8.73 -15.11
CA HIS A 64 -3.73 -10.03 -14.54
C HIS A 64 -4.44 -10.89 -15.59
N PRO A 65 -4.09 -12.18 -15.77
CA PRO A 65 -4.62 -13.02 -16.85
C PRO A 65 -6.16 -13.11 -16.93
N ILE A 66 -6.85 -12.98 -15.80
CA ILE A 66 -8.32 -13.07 -15.71
C ILE A 66 -8.99 -11.70 -15.55
N VAL A 67 -8.35 -10.77 -14.84
CA VAL A 67 -8.98 -9.50 -14.41
C VAL A 67 -8.64 -8.36 -15.37
N GLY A 68 -7.64 -8.57 -16.23
CA GLY A 68 -7.08 -7.54 -17.10
C GLY A 68 -6.22 -6.56 -16.31
N LYS A 69 -6.18 -5.30 -16.77
CA LYS A 69 -5.48 -4.21 -16.08
C LYS A 69 -6.08 -3.96 -14.69
N MET A 70 -5.25 -4.05 -13.66
CA MET A 70 -5.61 -3.71 -12.29
C MET A 70 -4.53 -2.86 -11.63
N LYS A 71 -4.92 -2.10 -10.61
CA LYS A 71 -3.99 -1.32 -9.79
C LYS A 71 -3.54 -2.14 -8.57
N SER A 72 -2.27 -2.05 -8.24
CA SER A 72 -1.66 -2.62 -7.04
C SER A 72 -0.81 -1.57 -6.33
N LEU A 73 -0.57 -1.76 -5.03
CA LEU A 73 0.38 -0.93 -4.30
C LEU A 73 1.81 -1.26 -4.77
N GLY A 74 2.60 -0.23 -5.03
CA GLY A 74 4.01 -0.33 -5.41
C GLY A 74 4.93 -0.53 -4.21
N THR A 75 6.23 -0.69 -4.49
CA THR A 75 7.26 -0.82 -3.43
C THR A 75 7.46 0.53 -2.71
N PRO A 76 7.37 0.59 -1.37
CA PRO A 76 7.61 1.84 -0.62
C PRO A 76 9.08 2.26 -0.61
N PHE A 77 10.01 1.30 -0.76
CA PHE A 77 11.44 1.54 -0.81
C PHE A 77 11.91 1.85 -2.23
N LYS A 78 12.56 3.01 -2.42
CA LYS A 78 13.13 3.44 -3.70
C LYS A 78 14.65 3.36 -3.62
N LEU A 79 15.19 2.19 -3.97
CA LEU A 79 16.63 1.91 -3.96
C LEU A 79 17.24 2.26 -5.31
N SER A 80 18.35 2.99 -5.31
CA SER A 80 19.01 3.45 -6.54
C SER A 80 19.67 2.30 -7.33
N LEU A 81 20.30 1.35 -6.64
CA LEU A 81 21.02 0.23 -7.29
C LEU A 81 20.13 -0.97 -7.59
N THR A 82 19.12 -1.21 -6.76
CA THR A 82 18.21 -2.37 -6.87
C THR A 82 16.74 -1.95 -6.74
N PRO A 83 16.20 -1.18 -7.69
CA PRO A 83 14.81 -0.73 -7.62
C PRO A 83 13.83 -1.90 -7.47
N GLY A 84 13.04 -1.89 -6.40
CA GLY A 84 12.01 -2.91 -6.15
C GLY A 84 10.83 -2.73 -7.11
N LYS A 85 10.46 -3.79 -7.83
CA LYS A 85 9.35 -3.78 -8.78
C LYS A 85 8.48 -5.01 -8.66
N ILE A 86 7.18 -4.84 -8.88
CA ILE A 86 6.25 -5.96 -9.08
C ILE A 86 6.54 -6.54 -10.46
N ARG A 87 6.90 -7.83 -10.52
CA ARG A 87 7.36 -8.49 -11.75
C ARG A 87 6.29 -9.36 -12.41
N ARG A 88 5.36 -9.87 -11.62
CA ARG A 88 4.30 -10.79 -12.04
C ARG A 88 3.01 -10.42 -11.30
N PRO A 89 1.84 -10.60 -11.92
CA PRO A 89 0.58 -10.54 -11.20
C PRO A 89 0.50 -11.66 -10.15
N PRO A 90 -0.45 -11.58 -9.20
CA PRO A 90 -0.78 -12.72 -8.34
C PRO A 90 -1.03 -13.99 -9.19
N PRO A 91 -0.52 -15.16 -8.77
CA PRO A 91 -0.72 -16.39 -9.53
C PRO A 91 -2.16 -16.86 -9.45
N LEU A 92 -2.59 -17.58 -10.48
CA LEU A 92 -3.81 -18.37 -10.41
C LEU A 92 -3.62 -19.56 -9.46
N LYS A 93 -4.73 -20.10 -8.96
CA LYS A 93 -4.72 -21.37 -8.22
C LYS A 93 -4.04 -22.44 -9.08
N GLY A 94 -3.01 -23.10 -8.53
CA GLY A 94 -2.27 -24.15 -9.22
C GLY A 94 -1.34 -23.72 -10.36
N GLN A 95 -1.19 -22.41 -10.64
CA GLN A 95 -0.47 -21.93 -11.83
C GLN A 95 0.97 -22.48 -11.96
N HIS A 96 1.66 -22.66 -10.83
CA HIS A 96 3.05 -23.12 -10.80
C HIS A 96 3.20 -24.56 -10.26
N THR A 97 2.11 -25.32 -10.10
CA THR A 97 2.15 -26.71 -9.57
C THR A 97 3.14 -27.57 -10.34
N ASP A 98 2.97 -27.68 -11.66
CA ASP A 98 3.83 -28.51 -12.51
C ASP A 98 5.29 -28.03 -12.55
N GLU A 99 5.50 -26.70 -12.56
CA GLU A 99 6.83 -26.08 -12.55
C GLU A 99 7.60 -26.51 -11.30
N ILE A 100 7.01 -26.31 -10.12
CA ILE A 100 7.64 -26.63 -8.84
C ILE A 100 7.82 -28.14 -8.66
N LEU A 101 6.85 -28.98 -9.04
CA LEU A 101 6.97 -30.44 -8.92
C LEU A 101 8.12 -31.00 -9.78
N ARG A 102 8.32 -30.45 -10.98
CA ARG A 102 9.48 -30.80 -11.81
C ARG A 102 10.79 -30.32 -11.21
N GLU A 103 10.83 -29.09 -10.66
CA GLU A 103 12.02 -28.54 -10.02
C GLU A 103 12.50 -29.40 -8.84
N ILE A 104 11.58 -30.02 -8.10
CA ILE A 104 11.92 -30.89 -6.96
C ILE A 104 12.10 -32.37 -7.33
N GLY A 105 12.05 -32.71 -8.62
CA GLY A 105 12.49 -34.02 -9.14
C GLY A 105 11.40 -35.03 -9.51
N PHE A 106 10.11 -34.65 -9.50
CA PHE A 106 9.06 -35.54 -9.99
C PHE A 106 9.05 -35.62 -11.52
N SER A 107 8.86 -36.83 -12.03
CA SER A 107 8.67 -37.09 -13.45
C SER A 107 7.30 -36.60 -13.92
N ARG A 108 7.14 -36.45 -15.24
CA ARG A 108 5.86 -36.04 -15.83
C ARG A 108 4.76 -37.06 -15.52
N GLU A 109 5.11 -38.34 -15.51
CA GLU A 109 4.21 -39.46 -15.25
C GLU A 109 3.67 -39.43 -13.80
N GLU A 110 4.54 -39.13 -12.82
CA GLU A 110 4.13 -38.99 -11.41
C GLU A 110 3.23 -37.78 -11.18
N ILE A 111 3.53 -36.64 -11.83
CA ILE A 111 2.70 -35.43 -11.73
C ILE A 111 1.29 -35.69 -12.28
N GLU A 112 1.18 -36.38 -13.42
CA GLU A 112 -0.11 -36.74 -13.99
C GLU A 112 -0.88 -37.74 -13.11
N ASP A 113 -0.19 -38.65 -12.42
CA ASP A 113 -0.82 -39.52 -11.40
C ASP A 113 -1.35 -38.72 -10.21
N PHE A 114 -0.60 -37.73 -9.71
CA PHE A 114 -1.06 -36.84 -8.64
C PHE A 114 -2.31 -36.05 -9.02
N LYS A 115 -2.38 -35.54 -10.26
CA LYS A 115 -3.56 -34.86 -10.80
C LYS A 115 -4.77 -35.81 -10.86
N LYS A 116 -4.59 -37.03 -11.36
CA LYS A 116 -5.66 -38.04 -11.41
C LYS A 116 -6.18 -38.44 -10.03
N LYS A 117 -5.29 -38.48 -9.04
CA LYS A 117 -5.63 -38.77 -7.63
C LYS A 117 -6.21 -37.56 -6.87
N GLY A 118 -6.24 -36.38 -7.48
CA GLY A 118 -6.69 -35.14 -6.84
C GLY A 118 -5.76 -34.65 -5.73
N VAL A 119 -4.48 -35.07 -5.73
CA VAL A 119 -3.46 -34.59 -4.78
C VAL A 119 -3.05 -33.16 -5.12
N VAL A 120 -3.04 -32.84 -6.41
CA VAL A 120 -2.76 -31.50 -6.94
C VAL A 120 -3.73 -31.18 -8.09
N GLU A 121 -3.93 -29.89 -8.34
CA GLU A 121 -4.70 -29.33 -9.46
C GLU A 121 -3.77 -28.66 -10.47
#